data_AF-F4H1A3-F1
#
_entry.id   AF-F4H1A3-F1
#
_cell.length_a   1.000
_cell.length_b   1.000
_cell.length_c   1.000
_cell.angle_alpha   90.00
_cell.angle_beta   90.00
_cell.angle_gamma   90.00
#
_symmetry.space_group_name_H-M   'P 1'
#
loop_
_entity.id
_entity.type
_entity.pdbx_description
1 polymer ?
#
loop_
_entity_poly.entity_id
_entity_poly.type
_entity_poly.pdbx_seq_one_letter_code
_entity_poly.pdbx_strand_id
1 'polypeptide(L)'
;MSVEEIGGARVPGATHRTAFDEETRARLSADAAQIKARYPQERSALLPLLHLVQSEDGYVSPRGIAFCAAELGLTTAEVSAVATFYTQYKRHPNGDYTVGVCTNTLCAVMGGDAIWEELSDHLGVGHDETTADGSITLERVECNAACDYAPVVMVNWEFFDNQTPDSAREVVDALRQGAPVAPTRGAEHVCTFKEMSRVLAGFSDGRADEGVGAGPATLRGVELARQEGWTAPPFTDEERTREAEETRTPARGVPRSTTPRAAATTPAAATPAPGEEQSSAQRTPTGGRDVSAAQQERKQSSDDAKES
;
A
#
# COMPACT_ATOMS: atom_id res chain seq x y z
N MET A 1 -19.83 -25.80 4.98
CA MET A 1 -18.41 -25.62 5.29
C MET A 1 -18.37 -25.00 6.67
N SER A 2 -17.83 -25.72 7.65
CA SER A 2 -17.85 -25.30 9.05
C SER A 2 -16.83 -24.19 9.27
N VAL A 3 -17.02 -23.39 10.32
CA VAL A 3 -16.08 -22.34 10.75
C VAL A 3 -14.66 -22.89 11.01
N GLU A 4 -14.54 -24.21 11.19
CA GLU A 4 -13.27 -24.91 11.37
C GLU A 4 -12.46 -25.08 10.07
N GLU A 5 -13.09 -25.02 8.89
CA GLU A 5 -12.42 -25.22 7.59
C GLU A 5 -11.76 -23.93 7.05
N ILE A 6 -12.01 -22.77 7.67
CA ILE A 6 -11.45 -21.46 7.27
C ILE A 6 -10.15 -21.14 8.03
N GLY A 7 -9.76 -21.97 9.00
CA GLY A 7 -8.57 -21.79 9.83
C GLY A 7 -7.33 -22.42 9.20
N GLY A 8 -6.70 -21.73 8.25
CA GLY A 8 -5.31 -22.01 7.87
C GLY A 8 -4.42 -22.14 9.11
N ALA A 9 -3.51 -23.13 9.07
CA ALA A 9 -2.74 -23.69 10.17
C ALA A 9 -2.25 -22.68 11.24
N ARG A 10 -3.04 -22.45 12.30
CA ARG A 10 -2.49 -21.98 13.58
C ARG A 10 -1.86 -23.18 14.27
N VAL A 11 -0.54 -23.21 14.36
CA VAL A 11 0.19 -24.19 15.18
C VAL A 11 -0.22 -23.99 16.65
N PRO A 12 -0.91 -24.96 17.28
CA PRO A 12 -1.29 -24.85 18.67
C PRO A 12 -0.02 -24.80 19.55
N GLY A 13 0.15 -23.73 20.33
CA GLY A 13 1.28 -23.59 21.26
C GLY A 13 2.41 -22.65 20.81
N ALA A 14 2.32 -22.03 19.62
CA ALA A 14 3.21 -20.92 19.29
C ALA A 14 2.84 -19.69 20.13
N THR A 15 3.52 -19.47 21.25
CA THR A 15 3.43 -18.21 21.99
C THR A 15 3.90 -17.10 21.06
N HIS A 16 2.98 -16.29 20.53
CA HIS A 16 3.37 -15.05 19.86
C HIS A 16 4.15 -14.22 20.88
N ARG A 17 5.48 -14.10 20.69
CA ARG A 17 6.30 -13.21 21.50
C ARG A 17 5.68 -11.82 21.38
N THR A 18 5.23 -11.26 22.48
CA THR A 18 4.57 -9.94 22.52
C THR A 18 5.56 -8.79 22.38
N ALA A 19 6.86 -9.08 22.43
CA ALA A 19 7.94 -8.12 22.28
C ALA A 19 9.17 -8.72 21.58
N PHE A 20 9.95 -7.84 20.95
CA PHE A 20 11.33 -8.13 20.54
C PHE A 20 12.22 -8.34 21.78
N ASP A 21 13.28 -9.13 21.66
CA ASP A 21 14.36 -9.14 22.66
C ASP A 21 15.07 -7.79 22.70
N GLU A 22 15.82 -7.55 23.78
CA GLU A 22 16.42 -6.25 24.07
C GLU A 22 17.36 -5.78 22.96
N GLU A 23 18.18 -6.68 22.41
CA GLU A 23 19.12 -6.37 21.33
C GLU A 23 18.39 -5.95 20.06
N THR A 24 17.42 -6.76 19.61
CA THR A 24 16.61 -6.46 18.43
C THR A 24 15.84 -5.15 18.62
N ARG A 25 15.23 -4.96 19.80
CA ARG A 25 14.48 -3.75 20.13
C ARG A 25 15.38 -2.51 20.09
N ALA A 26 16.56 -2.56 20.69
CA ALA A 26 17.50 -1.44 20.71
C ALA A 26 17.91 -1.03 19.29
N ARG A 27 18.20 -2.01 18.41
CA ARG A 27 18.49 -1.76 17.00
C ARG A 27 17.32 -1.10 16.28
N LEU A 28 16.11 -1.67 16.41
CA LEU A 28 14.91 -1.13 15.76
C LEU A 28 14.57 0.28 16.26
N SER A 29 14.72 0.57 17.56
CA SER A 29 14.50 1.92 18.10
C SER A 29 15.52 2.94 17.57
N ALA A 30 16.77 2.54 17.35
CA ALA A 30 17.77 3.42 16.73
C ALA A 30 17.42 3.72 15.26
N ASP A 31 17.00 2.71 14.50
CA ASP A 31 16.52 2.88 13.12
C ASP A 31 15.22 3.73 13.10
N ALA A 32 14.29 3.50 14.02
CA ALA A 32 13.05 4.25 14.16
C ALA A 32 13.29 5.75 14.44
N ALA A 33 14.29 6.07 15.26
CA ALA A 33 14.68 7.46 15.52
C ALA A 33 15.15 8.18 14.24
N GLN A 34 15.91 7.49 13.38
CA GLN A 34 16.35 8.04 12.09
C GLN A 34 15.16 8.26 11.14
N ILE A 35 14.20 7.34 11.11
CA ILE A 35 12.97 7.49 10.31
C ILE A 35 12.14 8.67 10.82
N LYS A 36 11.88 8.76 12.13
CA LYS A 36 11.11 9.86 12.74
C LYS A 36 11.71 11.22 12.43
N ALA A 37 13.04 11.33 12.47
CA ALA A 37 13.75 12.57 12.17
C ALA A 37 13.53 13.13 10.75
N ARG A 38 13.00 12.32 9.80
CA ARG A 38 12.66 12.75 8.44
C ARG A 38 11.35 13.53 8.36
N TYR A 39 10.55 13.51 9.43
CA TYR A 39 9.19 14.07 9.43
C TYR A 39 9.03 15.15 10.50
N PRO A 40 8.31 16.24 10.21
CA PRO A 40 7.96 17.25 11.21
C PRO A 40 6.94 16.75 12.24
N GLN A 41 6.15 15.74 11.88
CA GLN A 41 5.18 15.08 12.76
C GLN A 41 5.53 13.60 12.85
N GLU A 42 5.77 13.10 14.06
CA GLU A 42 6.23 11.71 14.26
C GLU A 42 5.24 10.68 13.72
N ARG A 43 3.93 10.93 13.81
CA ARG A 43 2.89 10.04 13.29
C ARG A 43 3.08 9.70 11.80
N SER A 44 3.68 10.61 11.01
CA SER A 44 3.97 10.39 9.59
C SER A 44 5.01 9.30 9.33
N ALA A 45 5.79 8.92 10.35
CA ALA A 45 6.76 7.83 10.27
C ALA A 45 6.12 6.43 10.33
N LEU A 46 4.81 6.31 10.53
CA LEU A 46 4.17 5.00 10.70
C LEU A 46 4.37 4.06 9.49
N LEU A 47 4.21 4.57 8.26
CA LEU A 47 4.37 3.76 7.05
C LEU A 47 5.79 3.16 6.90
N PRO A 48 6.87 3.94 6.96
CA PRO A 48 8.22 3.37 6.94
C PRO A 48 8.54 2.52 8.18
N LEU A 49 7.96 2.79 9.36
CA LEU A 49 8.13 1.92 10.52
C LEU A 49 7.48 0.54 10.34
N LEU A 50 6.36 0.47 9.63
CA LEU A 50 5.75 -0.82 9.27
C LEU A 50 6.65 -1.63 8.33
N HIS A 51 7.31 -0.99 7.37
CA HIS A 51 8.34 -1.64 6.56
C HIS A 51 9.57 -2.05 7.39
N LEU A 52 9.97 -1.23 8.39
CA LEU A 52 11.09 -1.56 9.27
C LEU A 52 10.81 -2.84 10.07
N VAL A 53 9.64 -2.98 10.71
CA VAL A 53 9.31 -4.21 11.45
C VAL A 53 9.11 -5.41 10.51
N GLN A 54 8.61 -5.17 9.29
CA GLN A 54 8.53 -6.19 8.25
C GLN A 54 9.92 -6.67 7.80
N SER A 55 10.92 -5.78 7.78
CA SER A 55 12.31 -6.15 7.50
C SER A 55 12.93 -7.05 8.58
N GLU A 56 12.38 -7.03 9.80
CA GLU A 56 12.80 -7.91 10.89
C GLU A 56 12.08 -9.26 10.83
N ASP A 57 10.76 -9.23 10.72
CA ASP A 57 9.92 -10.41 10.92
C ASP A 57 9.49 -11.10 9.62
N GLY A 58 9.71 -10.47 8.47
CA GLY A 58 9.18 -10.90 7.16
C GLY A 58 7.69 -10.58 6.98
N TYR A 59 7.05 -9.96 7.98
CA TYR A 59 5.66 -9.50 7.95
C TYR A 59 5.42 -8.54 9.14
N VAL A 60 4.31 -7.80 9.13
CA VAL A 60 3.88 -6.96 10.24
C VAL A 60 3.28 -7.83 11.34
N SER A 61 4.15 -8.31 12.24
CA SER A 61 3.78 -9.17 13.37
C SER A 61 3.09 -8.40 14.50
N PRO A 62 2.41 -9.10 15.44
CA PRO A 62 1.84 -8.46 16.64
C PRO A 62 2.87 -7.67 17.48
N ARG A 63 4.12 -8.16 17.58
CA ARG A 63 5.20 -7.43 18.26
C ARG A 63 5.66 -6.21 17.47
N GLY A 64 5.66 -6.28 16.13
CA GLY A 64 5.91 -5.15 15.26
C GLY A 64 4.87 -4.04 15.44
N ILE A 65 3.58 -4.41 15.49
CA ILE A 65 2.48 -3.49 15.78
C ILE A 65 2.66 -2.82 17.14
N ALA A 66 2.95 -3.60 18.18
CA ALA A 66 3.18 -3.08 19.53
C ALA A 66 4.40 -2.15 19.60
N PHE A 67 5.47 -2.47 18.85
CA PHE A 67 6.66 -1.63 18.73
C PHE A 67 6.33 -0.29 18.07
N CYS A 68 5.68 -0.28 16.90
CA CYS A 68 5.31 0.97 16.22
C CYS A 68 4.36 1.83 17.06
N ALA A 69 3.41 1.20 17.76
CA ALA A 69 2.50 1.88 18.68
C ALA A 69 3.27 2.61 19.79
N ALA A 70 4.24 1.93 20.41
CA ALA A 70 5.08 2.51 21.45
C ALA A 70 6.00 3.63 20.92
N GLU A 71 6.61 3.45 19.75
CA GLU A 71 7.54 4.43 19.16
C GLU A 71 6.88 5.75 18.75
N LEU A 72 5.57 5.73 18.48
CA LEU A 72 4.79 6.88 17.98
C LEU A 72 3.74 7.38 18.97
N GLY A 73 3.58 6.76 20.13
CA GLY A 73 2.51 7.08 21.07
C GLY A 73 1.11 6.82 20.51
N LEU A 74 0.95 5.80 19.66
CA LEU A 74 -0.32 5.38 19.06
C LEU A 74 -0.89 4.16 19.78
N THR A 75 -2.17 3.87 19.55
CA THR A 75 -2.75 2.58 19.95
C THR A 75 -2.37 1.48 18.96
N THR A 76 -2.33 0.23 19.42
CA THR A 76 -2.15 -0.93 18.53
C THR A 76 -3.28 -1.06 17.51
N ALA A 77 -4.50 -0.60 17.85
CA ALA A 77 -5.64 -0.55 16.95
C ALA A 77 -5.43 0.42 15.79
N GLU A 78 -4.93 1.63 16.04
CA GLU A 78 -4.59 2.59 14.97
C GLU A 78 -3.52 2.04 14.03
N VAL A 79 -2.47 1.43 14.58
CA VAL A 79 -1.40 0.81 13.77
C VAL A 79 -1.96 -0.35 12.95
N SER A 80 -2.79 -1.20 13.54
CA SER A 80 -3.43 -2.33 12.84
C SER A 80 -4.37 -1.86 11.73
N ALA A 81 -5.08 -0.76 11.93
CA ALA A 81 -5.94 -0.17 10.90
C ALA A 81 -5.12 0.27 9.67
N VAL A 82 -3.95 0.86 9.87
CA VAL A 82 -3.06 1.24 8.77
C VAL A 82 -2.44 0.01 8.09
N ALA A 83 -1.96 -0.95 8.88
CA ALA A 83 -1.36 -2.19 8.36
C ALA A 83 -2.36 -3.07 7.58
N THR A 84 -3.67 -2.93 7.85
CA THR A 84 -4.72 -3.65 7.11
C THR A 84 -5.21 -2.89 5.88
N PHE A 85 -5.00 -1.57 5.83
CA PHE A 85 -5.44 -0.73 4.72
C PHE A 85 -4.53 -0.86 3.50
N TYR A 86 -3.21 -0.92 3.70
CA TYR A 86 -2.25 -1.03 2.60
C TYR A 86 -1.79 -2.48 2.39
N THR A 87 -1.96 -2.99 1.17
CA THR A 87 -1.61 -4.37 0.77
C THR A 87 -0.11 -4.69 0.79
N GLN A 88 0.74 -3.65 0.85
CA GLN A 88 2.20 -3.79 0.93
C GLN A 88 2.68 -4.31 2.28
N TYR A 89 1.85 -4.21 3.31
CA TYR A 89 2.12 -4.72 4.64
C TYR A 89 1.56 -6.13 4.79
N LYS A 90 2.45 -7.12 4.79
CA LYS A 90 2.05 -8.52 4.97
C LYS A 90 1.63 -8.74 6.40
N ARG A 91 0.46 -9.32 6.63
CA ARG A 91 -0.08 -9.55 7.99
C ARG A 91 0.10 -10.99 8.46
N HIS A 92 0.64 -11.83 7.58
CA HIS A 92 0.95 -13.23 7.79
C HIS A 92 2.37 -13.51 7.29
N PRO A 93 3.02 -14.60 7.75
CA PRO A 93 4.34 -14.97 7.26
C PRO A 93 4.40 -15.00 5.73
N ASN A 94 5.30 -14.19 5.17
CA ASN A 94 5.57 -14.10 3.74
C ASN A 94 6.84 -14.87 3.42
N GLY A 95 6.95 -15.35 2.19
CA GLY A 95 8.16 -16.00 1.71
C GLY A 95 9.33 -15.03 1.54
N ASP A 96 10.49 -15.58 1.17
CA ASP A 96 11.66 -14.79 0.84
C ASP A 96 11.42 -13.90 -0.40
N TYR A 97 10.52 -14.33 -1.30
CA TYR A 97 10.14 -13.61 -2.50
C TYR A 97 8.62 -13.53 -2.66
N THR A 98 8.08 -12.31 -2.64
CA THR A 98 6.70 -12.04 -3.07
C THR A 98 6.69 -11.86 -4.57
N VAL A 99 6.03 -12.78 -5.28
CA VAL A 99 5.90 -12.79 -6.73
C VAL A 99 4.49 -12.31 -7.08
N GLY A 100 4.38 -11.10 -7.62
CA GLY A 100 3.13 -10.48 -8.03
C GLY A 100 2.91 -10.54 -9.54
N VAL A 101 1.82 -11.14 -10.00
CA VAL A 101 1.41 -11.13 -11.42
C VAL A 101 0.36 -10.06 -11.65
N CYS A 102 0.63 -9.09 -12.53
CA CYS A 102 -0.36 -8.07 -12.89
C CYS A 102 -1.45 -8.69 -13.77
N THR A 103 -2.69 -8.71 -13.29
CA THR A 103 -3.86 -9.19 -14.04
C THR A 103 -4.84 -8.06 -14.38
N ASN A 104 -4.39 -6.81 -14.31
CA ASN A 104 -5.23 -5.68 -14.73
C ASN A 104 -5.28 -5.60 -16.27
N THR A 105 -6.29 -4.90 -16.78
CA THR A 105 -6.77 -4.86 -18.16
C THR A 105 -5.72 -5.12 -19.25
N LEU A 106 -4.66 -4.32 -19.32
CA LEU A 106 -3.67 -4.49 -20.38
C LEU A 106 -2.82 -5.75 -20.21
N CYS A 107 -2.35 -6.04 -18.99
CA CYS A 107 -1.59 -7.26 -18.74
C CYS A 107 -2.47 -8.49 -18.96
N ALA A 108 -3.73 -8.48 -18.51
CA ALA A 108 -4.70 -9.56 -18.78
C ALA A 108 -4.82 -9.85 -20.28
N VAL A 109 -5.05 -8.81 -21.10
CA VAL A 109 -5.12 -8.94 -22.58
C VAL A 109 -3.82 -9.49 -23.17
N MET A 110 -2.68 -9.12 -22.62
CA MET A 110 -1.36 -9.54 -23.11
C MET A 110 -0.92 -10.92 -22.60
N GLY A 111 -1.68 -11.57 -21.70
CA GLY A 111 -1.37 -12.92 -21.18
C GLY A 111 -1.06 -13.00 -19.69
N GLY A 112 -1.29 -11.95 -18.91
CA GLY A 112 -1.09 -11.92 -17.46
C GLY A 112 -1.94 -12.95 -16.71
N ASP A 113 -3.17 -13.21 -17.16
CA ASP A 113 -4.02 -14.27 -16.58
C ASP A 113 -3.42 -15.66 -16.83
N ALA A 114 -2.84 -15.89 -18.01
CA ALA A 114 -2.17 -17.15 -18.33
C ALA A 114 -0.90 -17.36 -17.49
N ILE A 115 -0.14 -16.29 -17.23
CA ILE A 115 1.01 -16.34 -16.30
C ILE A 115 0.54 -16.67 -14.89
N TRP A 116 -0.55 -16.05 -14.44
CA TRP A 116 -1.13 -16.33 -13.13
C TRP A 116 -1.51 -17.81 -12.99
N GLU A 117 -2.26 -18.35 -13.95
CA GLU A 117 -2.71 -19.74 -13.94
C GLU A 117 -1.51 -20.70 -13.90
N GLU A 118 -0.53 -20.48 -14.78
CA GLU A 118 0.69 -21.29 -14.85
C GLU A 118 1.47 -21.32 -13.53
N LEU A 119 1.69 -20.15 -12.91
CA LEU A 119 2.43 -20.07 -11.65
C LEU A 119 1.64 -20.65 -10.47
N SER A 120 0.33 -20.40 -10.42
CA SER A 120 -0.53 -20.93 -9.36
C SER A 120 -0.56 -22.46 -9.39
N ASP A 121 -0.70 -23.06 -10.58
CA ASP A 121 -0.69 -24.51 -10.76
C ASP A 121 0.69 -25.11 -10.48
N HIS A 122 1.77 -24.47 -10.92
CA HIS A 122 3.15 -24.93 -10.69
C HIS A 122 3.53 -24.94 -9.22
N LEU A 123 3.22 -23.84 -8.52
CA LEU A 123 3.59 -23.66 -7.11
C LEU A 123 2.60 -24.34 -6.16
N GLY A 124 1.39 -24.64 -6.63
CA GLY A 124 0.32 -25.23 -5.84
C GLY A 124 -0.22 -24.27 -4.77
N VAL A 125 -0.18 -22.96 -5.04
CA VAL A 125 -0.62 -21.90 -4.11
C VAL A 125 -1.50 -20.88 -4.84
N GLY A 126 -2.45 -20.31 -4.10
CA GLY A 126 -3.32 -19.24 -4.54
C GLY A 126 -2.77 -17.83 -4.27
N HIS A 127 -3.66 -16.84 -4.33
CA HIS A 127 -3.32 -15.47 -3.98
C HIS A 127 -3.07 -15.31 -2.48
N ASP A 128 -1.97 -14.64 -2.14
CA ASP A 128 -1.54 -14.36 -0.76
C ASP A 128 -1.21 -15.64 0.03
N GLU A 129 -0.87 -16.70 -0.70
CA GLU A 129 -0.42 -17.98 -0.15
C GLU A 129 1.07 -18.20 -0.43
N THR A 130 1.72 -18.90 0.50
CA THR A 130 3.16 -19.16 0.48
C THR A 130 3.43 -20.63 0.24
N THR A 131 4.41 -20.94 -0.60
CA THR A 131 4.84 -22.32 -0.88
C THR A 131 5.28 -23.03 0.39
N ALA A 132 5.16 -24.37 0.41
CA ALA A 132 5.48 -25.18 1.60
C ALA A 132 6.95 -25.09 2.04
N ASP A 133 7.86 -24.75 1.14
CA ASP A 133 9.27 -24.49 1.43
C ASP A 133 9.54 -23.09 1.99
N GLY A 134 8.52 -22.23 2.07
CA GLY A 134 8.60 -20.88 2.60
C GLY A 134 9.29 -19.86 1.68
N SER A 135 9.59 -20.22 0.43
CA SER A 135 10.39 -19.36 -0.46
C SER A 135 9.57 -18.34 -1.25
N ILE A 136 8.39 -18.72 -1.75
CA ILE A 136 7.57 -17.89 -2.65
C ILE A 136 6.21 -17.61 -2.04
N THR A 137 5.82 -16.34 -1.97
CA THR A 137 4.42 -15.93 -1.79
C THR A 137 3.89 -15.42 -3.13
N LEU A 138 2.79 -16.00 -3.61
CA LEU A 138 2.22 -15.65 -4.92
C LEU A 138 1.07 -14.64 -4.76
N GLU A 139 1.11 -13.55 -5.53
CA GLU A 139 0.09 -12.51 -5.49
C GLU A 139 -0.50 -12.19 -6.84
N ARG A 140 -1.83 -12.12 -6.89
CA ARG A 140 -2.52 -11.48 -8.01
C ARG A 140 -2.53 -9.99 -7.70
N VAL A 141 -1.72 -9.22 -8.43
CA VAL A 141 -1.57 -7.79 -8.17
C VAL A 141 -2.35 -6.97 -9.18
N GLU A 142 -2.76 -5.79 -8.73
CA GLU A 142 -3.38 -4.77 -9.55
C GLU A 142 -2.34 -4.07 -10.45
N CYS A 143 -2.74 -2.98 -11.09
CA CYS A 143 -1.87 -2.23 -12.01
C CYS A 143 -0.58 -1.73 -11.32
N ASN A 144 0.57 -2.20 -11.83
CA ASN A 144 1.91 -1.74 -11.43
C ASN A 144 2.43 -0.56 -12.26
N ALA A 145 1.58 0.07 -13.08
CA ALA A 145 1.91 1.22 -13.93
C ALA A 145 3.10 1.01 -14.92
N ALA A 146 3.39 -0.24 -15.31
CA ALA A 146 4.41 -0.62 -16.29
C ALA A 146 3.79 -1.20 -17.58
N CYS A 147 2.69 -0.58 -18.01
CA CYS A 147 1.86 -1.04 -19.14
C CYS A 147 2.61 -1.08 -20.48
N ASP A 148 3.64 -0.27 -20.63
CA ASP A 148 4.53 -0.22 -21.79
C ASP A 148 5.38 -1.50 -21.99
N TYR A 149 5.41 -2.38 -20.99
CA TYR A 149 6.10 -3.68 -21.04
C TYR A 149 5.21 -4.86 -20.61
N ALA A 150 3.88 -4.73 -20.74
CA ALA A 150 2.96 -5.81 -20.41
C ALA A 150 3.22 -7.10 -21.23
N PRO A 151 3.08 -8.31 -20.64
CA PRO A 151 2.73 -8.59 -19.25
C PRO A 151 3.89 -8.38 -18.27
N VAL A 152 3.55 -7.91 -17.06
CA VAL A 152 4.53 -7.60 -16.02
C VAL A 152 4.33 -8.50 -14.79
N VAL A 153 5.42 -9.13 -14.36
CA VAL A 153 5.56 -9.79 -13.06
C VAL A 153 6.45 -8.90 -12.19
N MET A 154 6.21 -8.90 -10.89
CA MET A 154 7.02 -8.19 -9.90
C MET A 154 7.56 -9.19 -8.89
N VAL A 155 8.84 -9.10 -8.54
CA VAL A 155 9.41 -9.89 -7.44
C VAL A 155 10.04 -8.93 -6.46
N ASN A 156 9.50 -8.84 -5.24
CA ASN A 156 9.97 -7.92 -4.20
C ASN A 156 10.23 -6.50 -4.75
N TRP A 157 9.24 -5.89 -5.40
CA TRP A 157 9.31 -4.54 -6.01
C TRP A 157 10.23 -4.38 -7.22
N GLU A 158 10.89 -5.43 -7.67
CA GLU A 158 11.65 -5.43 -8.92
C GLU A 158 10.80 -5.89 -10.11
N PHE A 159 11.00 -5.26 -11.27
CA PHE A 159 10.17 -5.46 -12.46
C PHE A 159 10.71 -6.54 -13.40
N PHE A 160 9.86 -7.51 -13.73
CA PHE A 160 10.05 -8.51 -14.76
C PHE A 160 9.07 -8.23 -15.89
N ASP A 161 9.61 -7.63 -16.93
CA ASP A 161 8.87 -7.11 -18.08
C ASP A 161 8.72 -8.17 -19.18
N ASN A 162 7.72 -7.98 -20.06
CA ASN A 162 7.44 -8.83 -21.24
C ASN A 162 7.40 -10.33 -20.91
N GLN A 163 6.86 -10.68 -19.75
CA GLN A 163 6.88 -12.06 -19.27
C GLN A 163 5.93 -12.95 -20.06
N THR A 164 6.32 -14.21 -20.18
CA THR A 164 5.48 -15.32 -20.66
C THR A 164 5.28 -16.32 -19.51
N PRO A 165 4.34 -17.26 -19.63
CA PRO A 165 4.18 -18.34 -18.65
C PRO A 165 5.51 -19.09 -18.39
N ASP A 166 6.23 -19.44 -19.46
CA ASP A 166 7.51 -20.14 -19.37
C ASP A 166 8.59 -19.29 -18.67
N SER A 167 8.76 -18.03 -19.07
CA SER A 167 9.81 -17.18 -18.47
C SER A 167 9.52 -16.86 -17.00
N ALA A 168 8.24 -16.69 -16.64
CA ALA A 168 7.85 -16.46 -15.26
C ALA A 168 8.11 -17.71 -14.39
N ARG A 169 7.84 -18.90 -14.92
CA ARG A 169 8.17 -20.18 -14.27
C ARG A 169 9.68 -20.31 -14.06
N GLU A 170 10.49 -20.01 -15.07
CA GLU A 170 11.96 -20.03 -14.98
C GLU A 170 12.47 -19.09 -13.87
N VAL A 171 11.92 -17.87 -13.78
CA VAL A 171 12.25 -16.90 -12.72
C VAL A 171 11.96 -17.50 -11.35
N VAL A 172 10.76 -18.03 -11.13
CA VAL A 172 10.38 -18.57 -9.82
C VAL A 172 11.21 -19.81 -9.46
N ASP A 173 11.48 -20.70 -10.41
CA ASP A 173 12.32 -21.88 -10.17
C ASP A 173 13.77 -21.50 -9.83
N ALA A 174 14.32 -20.48 -10.48
CA ALA A 174 15.64 -19.96 -10.17
C ALA A 174 15.71 -19.39 -8.74
N LEU A 175 14.69 -18.61 -8.33
CA LEU A 175 14.59 -18.07 -6.98
C LEU A 175 14.52 -19.19 -5.93
N ARG A 176 13.70 -20.22 -6.15
CA ARG A 176 13.58 -21.39 -5.25
C ARG A 176 14.88 -22.19 -5.12
N GLN A 177 15.72 -22.16 -6.15
CA GLN A 177 17.03 -22.80 -6.15
C GLN A 177 18.13 -21.91 -5.54
N GLY A 178 17.80 -20.68 -5.14
CA GLY A 178 18.77 -19.69 -4.65
C GLY A 178 19.73 -19.20 -5.74
N ALA A 179 19.36 -19.33 -7.01
CA ALA A 179 20.14 -18.79 -8.11
C ALA A 179 19.98 -17.26 -8.17
N PRO A 180 21.03 -16.52 -8.57
CA PRO A 180 20.91 -15.08 -8.77
C PRO A 180 19.97 -14.80 -9.93
N VAL A 181 18.93 -14.01 -9.68
CA VAL A 181 17.96 -13.56 -10.69
C VAL A 181 18.04 -12.04 -10.80
N ALA A 182 18.17 -11.55 -12.04
CA ALA A 182 18.17 -10.13 -12.35
C ALA A 182 16.78 -9.71 -12.88
N PRO A 183 16.21 -8.59 -12.41
CA PRO A 183 15.03 -7.99 -13.04
C PRO A 183 15.35 -7.41 -14.42
N THR A 184 14.32 -7.17 -15.23
CA THR A 184 14.49 -6.58 -16.56
C THR A 184 14.93 -5.12 -16.47
N ARG A 185 14.53 -4.44 -15.39
CA ARG A 185 14.86 -3.04 -15.06
C ARG A 185 15.14 -2.93 -13.57
N GLY A 186 16.06 -2.04 -13.19
CA GLY A 186 16.46 -1.84 -11.80
C GLY A 186 17.76 -2.57 -11.44
N ALA A 187 17.83 -3.03 -10.19
CA ALA A 187 19.06 -3.55 -9.59
C ALA A 187 19.59 -4.81 -10.30
N GLU A 188 20.89 -5.12 -10.18
CA GLU A 188 21.48 -6.27 -10.90
C GLU A 188 20.93 -7.64 -10.42
N HIS A 189 20.31 -7.68 -9.25
CA HIS A 189 19.84 -8.90 -8.55
C HIS A 189 18.63 -8.58 -7.66
N VAL A 190 17.66 -9.48 -7.61
CA VAL A 190 16.54 -9.41 -6.66
C VAL A 190 17.01 -9.71 -5.23
N CYS A 191 16.69 -8.84 -4.28
CA CYS A 191 16.92 -9.07 -2.86
C CYS A 191 15.73 -9.78 -2.19
N THR A 192 15.93 -10.30 -0.98
CA THR A 192 14.85 -10.93 -0.21
C THR A 192 13.81 -9.91 0.25
N PHE A 193 12.62 -10.38 0.61
CA PHE A 193 11.51 -9.53 1.05
C PHE A 193 11.86 -8.69 2.27
N LYS A 194 12.68 -9.26 3.17
CA LYS A 194 13.18 -8.56 4.37
C LYS A 194 14.17 -7.46 4.00
N GLU A 195 15.10 -7.73 3.09
CA GLU A 195 16.05 -6.72 2.60
C GLU A 195 15.33 -5.59 1.86
N MET A 196 14.40 -5.92 0.96
CA MET A 196 13.61 -4.90 0.25
C MET A 196 12.76 -4.08 1.22
N SER A 197 12.17 -4.71 2.24
CA SER A 197 11.43 -4.00 3.28
C SER A 197 12.33 -3.03 4.07
N ARG A 198 13.62 -3.34 4.24
CA ARG A 198 14.58 -2.42 4.85
C ARG A 198 14.85 -1.21 3.94
N VAL A 199 14.96 -1.43 2.62
CA VAL A 199 15.07 -0.35 1.63
C VAL A 199 13.83 0.53 1.62
N LEU A 200 12.62 -0.05 1.68
CA LEU A 200 11.35 0.68 1.76
C LEU A 200 11.15 1.44 3.08
N ALA A 201 11.77 0.99 4.18
CA ALA A 201 11.89 1.78 5.41
C ALA A 201 12.83 3.00 5.25
N GLY A 202 13.47 3.13 4.09
CA GLY A 202 14.34 4.22 3.69
C GLY A 202 15.79 4.04 4.13
N PHE A 203 16.26 2.79 4.27
CA PHE A 203 17.67 2.48 4.45
C PHE A 203 18.24 1.95 3.14
N SER A 204 18.93 2.82 2.40
CA SER A 204 19.51 2.47 1.10
C SER A 204 20.47 1.28 1.22
N ASP A 205 20.37 0.38 0.25
CA ASP A 205 21.30 -0.73 0.01
C ASP A 205 22.42 -0.35 -0.98
N GLY A 206 22.38 0.87 -1.52
CA GLY A 206 23.37 1.38 -2.48
C GLY A 206 23.10 1.01 -3.95
N ARG A 207 21.94 0.41 -4.26
CA ARG A 207 21.67 -0.20 -5.56
C ARG A 207 20.71 0.58 -6.44
N ALA A 208 20.19 1.71 -5.95
CA ALA A 208 19.16 2.50 -6.62
C ALA A 208 19.55 2.99 -8.04
N ASP A 209 20.85 3.13 -8.32
CA ASP A 209 21.38 3.62 -9.60
C ASP A 209 21.92 2.47 -10.49
N GLU A 210 21.70 1.20 -10.12
CA GLU A 210 22.06 0.04 -10.93
C GLU A 210 21.09 -0.14 -12.13
N GLY A 211 21.61 -0.80 -13.18
CA GLY A 211 20.83 -1.24 -14.34
C GLY A 211 20.12 -0.12 -15.11
N VAL A 212 18.94 -0.44 -15.64
CA VAL A 212 18.14 0.47 -16.48
C VAL A 212 16.93 0.95 -15.69
N GLY A 213 16.87 2.25 -15.37
CA GLY A 213 15.73 2.85 -14.68
C GLY A 213 14.49 3.00 -15.58
N ALA A 214 14.63 3.74 -16.68
CA ALA A 214 13.57 3.92 -17.68
C ALA A 214 14.00 3.29 -19.01
N GLY A 215 13.26 2.29 -19.48
CA GLY A 215 13.59 1.61 -20.73
C GLY A 215 13.12 2.38 -21.98
N PRO A 216 13.50 1.91 -23.18
CA PRO A 216 13.23 2.61 -24.43
C PRO A 216 11.75 2.88 -24.72
N ALA A 217 10.84 1.95 -24.37
CA ALA A 217 9.41 2.14 -24.59
C ALA A 217 8.86 3.31 -23.77
N THR A 218 9.27 3.41 -22.51
CA THR A 218 8.93 4.51 -21.58
C THR A 218 9.43 5.86 -22.10
N LEU A 219 10.64 5.89 -22.65
CA LEU A 219 11.30 7.12 -23.10
C LEU A 219 10.85 7.58 -24.49
N ARG A 220 10.09 6.75 -25.24
CA ARG A 220 9.79 7.01 -26.64
C ARG A 220 9.12 8.36 -26.89
N GLY A 221 8.18 8.75 -26.02
CA GLY A 221 7.50 10.04 -26.13
C GLY A 221 8.45 11.23 -25.94
N VAL A 222 9.39 11.13 -25.00
CA VAL A 222 10.38 12.17 -24.71
C VAL A 222 11.37 12.32 -25.85
N GLU A 223 11.82 11.20 -26.43
CA GLU A 223 12.73 11.21 -27.58
C GLU A 223 12.08 11.89 -28.79
N LEU A 224 10.83 11.52 -29.10
CA LEU A 224 10.06 12.14 -30.19
C LEU A 224 9.88 13.64 -29.98
N ALA A 225 9.51 14.05 -28.76
CA ALA A 225 9.35 15.47 -28.43
C ALA A 225 10.65 16.26 -28.66
N ARG A 226 11.81 15.68 -28.30
CA ARG A 226 13.12 16.31 -28.54
C ARG A 226 13.47 16.37 -30.03
N GLN A 227 13.20 15.32 -30.79
CA GLN A 227 13.46 15.27 -32.23
C GLN A 227 12.65 16.32 -33.00
N GLU A 228 11.38 16.51 -32.61
CA GLU A 228 10.47 17.45 -33.27
C GLU A 228 10.52 18.86 -32.66
N GLY A 229 11.33 19.08 -31.62
CA GLY A 229 11.40 20.36 -30.91
C GLY A 229 10.10 20.73 -30.20
N TRP A 230 9.27 19.75 -29.82
CA TRP A 230 8.03 19.98 -29.11
C TRP A 230 8.29 20.45 -27.69
N THR A 231 7.63 21.55 -27.32
CA THR A 231 7.59 22.05 -25.94
C THR A 231 6.14 22.20 -25.52
N ALA A 232 5.87 21.92 -24.25
CA ALA A 232 4.55 22.24 -23.70
C ALA A 232 4.34 23.76 -23.79
N PRO A 233 3.16 24.23 -24.22
CA PRO A 233 2.86 25.65 -24.18
C PRO A 233 2.98 26.14 -22.73
N PRO A 234 3.47 27.36 -22.50
CA PRO A 234 3.50 27.91 -21.15
C PRO A 234 2.07 28.00 -20.63
N PHE A 235 1.88 27.73 -19.33
CA PHE A 235 0.65 28.12 -18.67
C PHE A 235 0.40 29.62 -18.91
N THR A 236 -0.84 30.00 -19.12
CA THR A 236 -1.23 31.42 -19.21
C THR A 236 -1.15 32.07 -17.82
N ASP A 237 -1.11 33.41 -17.76
CA ASP A 237 -1.19 34.13 -16.49
C ASP A 237 -2.52 33.87 -15.76
N GLU A 238 -3.61 33.67 -16.51
CA GLU A 238 -4.90 33.29 -15.95
C GLU A 238 -4.87 31.89 -15.33
N GLU A 239 -4.24 30.91 -15.99
CA GLU A 239 -4.07 29.55 -15.45
C GLU A 239 -3.17 29.54 -14.22
N ARG A 240 -2.04 30.26 -14.25
CA ARG A 240 -1.16 30.42 -13.08
C ARG A 240 -1.87 31.07 -11.91
N THR A 241 -2.71 32.07 -12.18
CA THR A 241 -3.44 32.79 -11.13
C THR A 241 -4.54 31.91 -10.52
N ARG A 242 -5.30 31.17 -11.36
CA ARG A 242 -6.30 30.21 -10.88
C ARG A 242 -5.67 29.09 -10.06
N GLU A 243 -4.54 28.55 -10.50
CA GLU A 243 -3.81 27.53 -9.75
C GLU A 243 -3.29 28.08 -8.42
N ALA A 244 -2.76 29.30 -8.40
CA ALA A 244 -2.33 29.95 -7.16
C ALA A 244 -3.50 30.27 -6.21
N GLU A 245 -4.68 30.60 -6.74
CA GLU A 245 -5.90 30.82 -5.94
C GLU A 245 -6.51 29.51 -5.43
N GLU A 246 -6.52 28.44 -6.24
CA GLU A 246 -6.99 27.10 -5.85
C GLU A 246 -6.08 26.45 -4.81
N THR A 247 -4.76 26.60 -4.95
CA THR A 247 -3.78 26.06 -3.97
C THR A 247 -3.81 26.83 -2.64
N ARG A 248 -4.26 28.10 -2.65
CA ARG A 248 -4.46 28.92 -1.44
C ARG A 248 -5.85 28.77 -0.81
N THR A 249 -6.77 28.12 -1.50
CA THR A 249 -8.12 27.88 -1.00
C THR A 249 -8.16 26.49 -0.36
N PRO A 250 -8.40 26.36 0.96
CA PRO A 250 -8.59 25.04 1.56
C PRO A 250 -9.75 24.36 0.83
N ALA A 251 -9.54 23.12 0.36
CA ALA A 251 -10.45 22.38 -0.50
C ALA A 251 -11.92 22.55 -0.06
N ARG A 252 -12.62 23.49 -0.72
CA ARG A 252 -14.04 23.72 -0.48
C ARG A 252 -14.75 22.56 -1.16
N GLY A 253 -15.39 21.70 -0.35
CA GLY A 253 -16.22 20.62 -0.86
C GLY A 253 -17.16 21.11 -1.96
N VAL A 254 -17.26 20.33 -3.03
CA VAL A 254 -18.05 20.63 -4.23
C VAL A 254 -19.47 21.06 -3.85
N PRO A 255 -19.95 22.25 -4.26
CA PRO A 255 -21.30 22.69 -3.95
C PRO A 255 -22.31 21.86 -4.76
N ARG A 256 -23.24 21.23 -4.04
CA ARG A 256 -24.39 20.53 -4.63
C ARG A 256 -25.25 21.55 -5.37
N SER A 257 -25.41 21.37 -6.69
CA SER A 257 -26.36 22.14 -7.49
C SER A 257 -27.78 21.94 -6.95
N THR A 258 -28.38 23.00 -6.40
CA THR A 258 -29.82 23.07 -6.11
C THR A 258 -30.39 24.32 -6.76
N THR A 259 -31.19 24.11 -7.80
CA THR A 259 -32.08 25.12 -8.39
C THR A 259 -33.07 25.60 -7.31
N PRO A 260 -33.37 26.90 -7.18
CA PRO A 260 -34.07 27.42 -6.02
C PRO A 260 -35.60 27.28 -6.14
N ARG A 261 -36.26 26.80 -5.08
CA ARG A 261 -37.68 27.05 -4.81
C ARG A 261 -37.80 28.00 -3.61
N ALA A 262 -38.71 28.95 -3.76
CA ALA A 262 -38.80 30.20 -3.02
C ALA A 262 -38.94 30.12 -1.48
N ALA A 263 -38.28 31.09 -0.85
CA ALA A 263 -38.59 31.87 0.35
C ALA A 263 -39.01 31.18 1.67
N ALA A 264 -38.13 31.27 2.68
CA ALA A 264 -38.50 31.58 4.07
C ALA A 264 -37.29 32.20 4.82
N THR A 265 -37.56 33.25 5.59
CA THR A 265 -36.63 34.13 6.32
C THR A 265 -36.21 33.56 7.68
N THR A 266 -34.90 33.48 8.00
CA THR A 266 -34.34 33.50 9.38
C THR A 266 -32.79 33.64 9.35
N PRO A 267 -32.08 34.02 10.45
CA PRO A 267 -30.98 34.97 10.42
C PRO A 267 -29.61 34.30 10.23
N ALA A 268 -28.63 35.12 9.80
CA ALA A 268 -27.26 34.72 9.56
C ALA A 268 -26.60 34.13 10.82
N ALA A 269 -26.31 32.83 10.79
CA ALA A 269 -25.30 32.22 11.64
C ALA A 269 -23.94 32.34 10.94
N ALA A 270 -22.93 32.81 11.66
CA ALA A 270 -21.59 33.06 11.16
C ALA A 270 -20.98 31.80 10.50
N THR A 271 -20.38 31.97 9.32
CA THR A 271 -19.61 30.93 8.64
C THR A 271 -18.37 30.61 9.49
N PRO A 272 -18.18 29.36 9.98
CA PRO A 272 -17.01 29.03 10.78
C PRO A 272 -15.77 28.88 9.91
N ALA A 273 -14.61 29.22 10.49
CA ALA A 273 -13.30 29.12 9.85
C ALA A 273 -12.69 27.71 10.06
N PRO A 274 -11.78 27.25 9.17
CA PRO A 274 -11.18 25.92 9.27
C PRO A 274 -10.26 25.81 10.50
N GLY A 275 -10.46 24.79 11.35
CA GLY A 275 -9.58 24.47 12.49
C GLY A 275 -10.26 24.18 13.82
N GLU A 276 -11.57 24.30 13.95
CA GLU A 276 -12.28 23.92 15.19
C GLU A 276 -12.60 22.41 15.25
N GLU A 277 -12.39 21.79 16.42
CA GLU A 277 -12.77 20.40 16.69
C GLU A 277 -14.28 20.24 16.59
N GLN A 278 -14.75 19.47 15.60
CA GLN A 278 -16.10 18.93 15.61
C GLN A 278 -16.08 17.43 15.33
N SER A 279 -16.45 16.66 16.35
CA SER A 279 -16.78 15.25 16.21
C SER A 279 -18.05 15.08 15.37
N SER A 280 -18.06 14.10 14.47
CA SER A 280 -19.21 13.74 13.64
C SER A 280 -20.47 13.41 14.45
N ALA A 281 -20.33 13.10 15.74
CA ALA A 281 -21.43 12.84 16.68
C ALA A 281 -22.27 14.09 17.03
N GLN A 282 -21.76 15.30 16.82
CA GLN A 282 -22.42 16.55 17.22
C GLN A 282 -23.13 17.26 16.06
N ARG A 283 -23.19 16.63 14.88
CA ARG A 283 -23.79 17.21 13.69
C ARG A 283 -25.32 17.24 13.83
N THR A 284 -25.94 18.43 13.71
CA THR A 284 -27.40 18.56 13.70
C THR A 284 -27.93 18.08 12.33
N PRO A 285 -28.89 17.13 12.28
CA PRO A 285 -29.49 16.64 11.04
C PRO A 285 -30.15 17.78 10.25
N THR A 286 -29.87 17.86 8.94
CA THR A 286 -30.35 18.95 8.06
C THR A 286 -31.28 18.48 6.94
N GLY A 287 -31.59 17.18 6.88
CA GLY A 287 -32.58 16.65 5.94
C GLY A 287 -33.14 15.29 6.37
N GLY A 288 -34.27 14.89 5.78
CA GLY A 288 -35.02 13.68 6.17
C GLY A 288 -34.35 12.33 5.90
N ARG A 289 -33.09 12.31 5.44
CA ARG A 289 -32.26 11.09 5.32
C ARG A 289 -31.08 11.08 6.30
N ASP A 290 -30.88 12.16 7.07
CA ASP A 290 -29.88 12.19 8.13
C ASP A 290 -30.43 11.42 9.34
N VAL A 291 -29.78 10.31 9.70
CA VAL A 291 -30.10 9.59 10.94
C VAL A 291 -29.61 10.42 12.12
N SER A 292 -30.52 10.71 13.06
CA SER A 292 -30.14 11.45 14.27
C SER A 292 -29.21 10.63 15.15
N ALA A 293 -28.39 11.29 15.99
CA ALA A 293 -27.53 10.62 16.96
C ALA A 293 -28.32 9.59 17.82
N ALA A 294 -29.55 9.93 18.20
CA ALA A 294 -30.44 9.03 18.93
C ALA A 294 -30.95 7.82 18.11
N GLN A 295 -30.86 7.84 16.78
CA GLN A 295 -31.13 6.69 15.91
C GLN A 295 -29.87 5.84 15.69
N GLN A 296 -28.70 6.45 15.66
CA GLN A 296 -27.42 5.74 15.62
C GLN A 296 -27.14 5.00 16.94
N GLU A 297 -27.40 5.61 18.09
CA GLU A 297 -27.27 4.94 19.40
C GLU A 297 -28.23 3.76 19.55
N ARG A 298 -29.46 3.87 19.04
CA ARG A 298 -30.42 2.76 19.02
C ARG A 298 -30.02 1.63 18.07
N LYS A 299 -29.38 1.96 16.95
CA LYS A 299 -28.86 0.96 16.02
C LYS A 299 -27.64 0.24 16.61
N GLN A 300 -26.70 0.99 17.20
CA GLN A 300 -25.53 0.45 17.87
C GLN A 300 -25.92 -0.46 19.04
N SER A 301 -26.84 -0.03 19.90
CA SER A 301 -27.38 -0.87 20.99
C SER A 301 -28.11 -2.12 20.49
N SER A 302 -28.73 -2.07 19.31
CA SER A 302 -29.40 -3.22 18.71
C SER A 302 -28.43 -4.20 18.05
N ASP A 303 -27.27 -3.72 17.60
CA ASP A 303 -26.26 -4.54 16.95
C ASP A 303 -25.34 -5.18 18.01
N ASP A 304 -24.98 -4.46 19.08
CA ASP A 304 -24.25 -5.01 20.23
C ASP A 304 -25.04 -6.12 20.97
N ALA A 305 -26.38 -6.02 20.99
CA ALA A 305 -27.26 -7.05 21.55
C ALA A 305 -27.42 -8.30 20.66
N LYS A 306 -26.95 -8.27 19.41
CA LYS A 306 -26.91 -9.43 18.50
C LYS A 306 -25.55 -10.14 18.50
N GLU A 307 -24.49 -9.46 18.95
CA GLU A 307 -23.14 -10.02 19.09
C GLU A 307 -22.80 -10.48 20.53
N SER A 308 -23.75 -10.34 21.46
CA SER A 308 -23.72 -10.96 22.80
C SER A 308 -24.45 -12.30 22.82
#